data_AF-A0A8B9ND86-F1
#
_entry.id   AF-A0A8B9ND86-F1
#
_cell.length_a   1.000
_cell.length_b   1.000
_cell.length_c   1.000
_cell.angle_alpha   90.00
_cell.angle_beta   90.00
_cell.angle_gamma   90.00
#
_symmetry.space_group_name_H-M   'P 1'
#
loop_
_entity.id
_entity.type
_entity.pdbx_description
1 polymer ?
#
loop_
_entity_poly.entity_id
_entity_poly.type
_entity_poly.pdbx_seq_one_letter_code
_entity_poly.pdbx_strand_id
1 'polypeptide(L)'
;VALGVLAQFLGGQWRAVAYFSEQLDNVSQGWPSCLKAVASTVLLIQETRKLTLGQKITMYVPHMVDTVLQQKGRHWLSPSRMLKYQVVLLEQDDIDLKTTSIVNPAVFLSTDQVESPPEHDCLQTVEETH
;
A
#
# COMPACT_ATOMS: atom_id res chain seq x y z
N VAL A 1 -5.17 -2.94 11.27
CA VAL A 1 -5.51 -1.56 10.88
C VAL A 1 -4.55 -1.16 9.77
N ALA A 2 -5.02 -0.44 8.77
CA ALA A 2 -4.23 0.20 7.72
C ALA A 2 -3.92 1.64 8.15
N LEU A 3 -2.65 2.01 8.12
CA LEU A 3 -2.18 3.33 8.52
C LEU A 3 -1.50 3.99 7.32
N GLY A 4 -1.73 5.28 7.12
CA GLY A 4 -1.12 6.02 6.01
C GLY A 4 -1.07 7.51 6.26
N VAL A 5 -0.19 8.20 5.54
CA VAL A 5 -0.08 9.66 5.52
C VAL A 5 -0.09 10.12 4.07
N LEU A 6 -1.00 11.03 3.72
CA LEU A 6 -0.92 11.78 2.48
C LEU A 6 -0.08 13.03 2.73
N ALA A 7 0.92 13.26 1.89
CA ALA A 7 1.78 14.42 1.99
C ALA A 7 1.98 15.08 0.62
N GLN A 8 2.32 16.37 0.63
CA GLN A 8 2.66 17.14 -0.56
C GLN A 8 3.97 17.88 -0.35
N PHE A 9 4.73 18.05 -1.43
CA PHE A 9 5.99 18.78 -1.39
C PHE A 9 5.72 20.29 -1.49
N LEU A 10 6.06 21.05 -0.45
CA LEU A 10 5.81 22.48 -0.37
C LEU A 10 6.99 23.21 0.28
N GLY A 11 7.60 24.14 -0.47
CA GLY A 11 8.67 24.99 0.04
C GLY A 11 9.96 24.23 0.38
N GLY A 12 10.29 23.18 -0.37
CA GLY A 12 11.50 22.38 -0.17
C GLY A 12 11.38 21.24 0.85
N GLN A 13 10.18 21.00 1.39
CA GLN A 13 9.94 19.95 2.38
C GLN A 13 8.59 19.26 2.15
N TRP A 14 8.50 17.98 2.50
CA TRP A 14 7.22 17.27 2.57
C TRP A 14 6.38 17.76 3.75
N ARG A 15 5.10 18.01 3.49
CA ARG A 15 4.12 18.36 4.54
C ARG A 15 2.93 17.42 4.48
N ALA A 16 2.54 16.89 5.63
CA ALA A 16 1.33 16.08 5.74
C ALA A 16 0.09 16.91 5.40
N VAL A 17 -0.78 16.33 4.59
CA VAL A 17 -2.11 16.85 4.21
C VAL A 17 -3.19 16.11 4.99
N ALA A 18 -3.04 14.80 5.17
CA ALA A 18 -3.98 13.96 5.91
C ALA A 18 -3.30 12.74 6.54
N TYR A 19 -3.89 12.22 7.60
CA TYR A 19 -3.53 10.96 8.26
C TYR A 19 -4.71 10.01 8.18
N PHE A 20 -4.45 8.73 7.90
CA PHE A 20 -5.46 7.69 7.76
C PHE A 20 -5.24 6.58 8.79
N SER A 21 -6.34 6.06 9.32
CA SER A 21 -6.35 4.92 10.23
C SER A 21 -7.61 4.11 10.02
N GLU A 22 -7.56 3.17 9.09
CA GLU A 22 -8.72 2.41 8.64
C GLU A 22 -8.67 0.95 9.11
N GLN A 23 -9.80 0.40 9.52
CA GLN A 23 -9.85 -1.01 9.93
C GLN A 23 -10.00 -1.91 8.69
N LEU A 24 -9.16 -2.94 8.61
CA LEU A 24 -9.32 -4.00 7.60
C LEU A 24 -10.58 -4.82 7.90
N ASP A 25 -11.22 -5.39 6.87
CA ASP A 25 -12.33 -6.33 7.09
C ASP A 25 -11.84 -7.59 7.84
N ASN A 26 -12.76 -8.25 8.54
CA ASN A 26 -12.45 -9.39 9.41
C ASN A 26 -11.69 -10.51 8.69
N VAL A 27 -11.97 -10.75 7.41
CA VAL A 27 -11.24 -11.76 6.61
C VAL A 27 -9.80 -11.31 6.41
N SER A 28 -9.60 -10.08 5.93
CA SER A 28 -8.25 -9.55 5.70
C SER A 28 -7.43 -9.43 6.98
N GLN A 29 -8.06 -9.23 8.15
CA GLN A 29 -7.35 -9.24 9.43
C GLN A 29 -6.70 -10.60 9.77
N GLY A 30 -7.21 -11.70 9.23
CA GLY A 30 -6.67 -13.06 9.43
C GLY A 30 -5.54 -13.46 8.48
N TRP A 31 -5.21 -12.62 7.49
CA TRP A 31 -4.22 -12.97 6.45
C TRP A 31 -2.76 -12.88 6.92
N PRO A 32 -1.79 -13.37 6.13
CA PRO A 32 -0.37 -13.13 6.38
C PRO A 32 -0.01 -11.64 6.20
N SER A 33 1.06 -11.17 6.84
CA SER A 33 1.44 -9.73 6.89
C SER A 33 1.50 -9.07 5.51
N CYS A 34 2.17 -9.69 4.54
CA CYS A 34 2.32 -9.14 3.19
C CYS A 34 1.00 -9.08 2.42
N LEU A 35 0.08 -10.01 2.69
CA LEU A 35 -1.25 -9.98 2.09
C LEU A 35 -2.17 -8.96 2.78
N LYS A 36 -2.02 -8.75 4.09
CA LYS A 36 -2.64 -7.60 4.79
C LYS A 36 -2.13 -6.28 4.22
N ALA A 37 -0.86 -6.19 3.84
CA ALA A 37 -0.31 -5.00 3.20
C ALA A 37 -1.04 -4.71 1.87
N VAL A 38 -1.27 -5.72 1.02
CA VAL A 38 -2.07 -5.55 -0.21
C VAL A 38 -3.47 -4.98 0.10
N ALA A 39 -4.19 -5.58 1.06
CA ALA A 39 -5.52 -5.09 1.46
C ALA A 39 -5.48 -3.66 2.02
N SER A 40 -4.46 -3.35 2.80
CA SER A 40 -4.24 -2.03 3.40
C SER A 40 -3.98 -0.97 2.34
N THR A 41 -3.12 -1.27 1.37
CA THR A 41 -2.80 -0.37 0.25
C THR A 41 -4.06 -0.06 -0.57
N VAL A 42 -4.85 -1.07 -0.94
CA VAL A 42 -6.12 -0.87 -1.66
C VAL A 42 -7.05 0.06 -0.87
N LEU A 43 -7.21 -0.19 0.43
CA LEU A 43 -8.08 0.62 1.28
C LEU A 43 -7.60 2.08 1.36
N LEU A 44 -6.31 2.29 1.60
CA LEU A 44 -5.71 3.61 1.69
C LEU A 44 -5.77 4.38 0.37
N ILE A 45 -5.61 3.73 -0.77
CA ILE A 45 -5.81 4.36 -2.09
C ILE A 45 -7.25 4.85 -2.23
N GLN A 46 -8.23 4.03 -1.85
CA GLN A 46 -9.65 4.40 -1.95
C GLN A 46 -9.98 5.62 -1.07
N GLU A 47 -9.42 5.69 0.15
CA GLU A 47 -9.59 6.86 1.02
C GLU A 47 -8.85 8.10 0.50
N THR A 48 -7.62 7.92 0.03
CA THR A 48 -6.79 9.01 -0.49
C THR A 48 -7.43 9.66 -1.72
N ARG A 49 -8.05 8.86 -2.60
CA ARG A 49 -8.77 9.36 -3.78
C ARG A 49 -9.89 10.34 -3.48
N LYS A 50 -10.52 10.23 -2.31
CA LYS A 50 -11.56 11.19 -1.87
C LYS A 50 -11.00 12.59 -1.67
N LEU A 51 -9.70 12.71 -1.36
CA LEU A 51 -9.00 13.97 -1.15
C LEU A 51 -8.24 14.44 -2.39
N THR A 52 -7.67 13.52 -3.17
CA THR A 52 -6.86 13.87 -4.35
C THR A 52 -7.70 14.19 -5.60
N LEU A 53 -9.00 13.82 -5.60
CA LEU A 53 -9.92 14.09 -6.70
C LEU A 53 -9.40 13.61 -8.07
N GLY A 54 -8.68 12.50 -8.09
CA GLY A 54 -8.09 11.92 -9.31
C GLY A 54 -6.74 12.50 -9.72
N GLN A 55 -6.12 13.36 -8.90
CA GLN A 55 -4.72 13.74 -9.11
C GLN A 55 -3.80 12.52 -8.93
N LYS A 56 -2.80 12.44 -9.82
CA LYS A 56 -1.77 11.40 -9.74
C LYS A 56 -0.95 11.55 -8.46
N ILE A 57 -0.81 10.47 -7.72
CA ILE A 57 0.03 10.41 -6.52
C ILE A 57 1.00 9.23 -6.60
N THR A 58 2.11 9.36 -5.87
CA THR A 58 3.04 8.27 -5.64
C THR A 58 2.79 7.69 -4.26
N MET A 59 2.52 6.39 -4.18
CA MET A 59 2.31 5.69 -2.92
C MET A 59 3.51 4.79 -2.64
N TYR A 60 4.11 5.00 -1.47
CA TYR A 60 5.23 4.22 -0.99
C TYR A 60 4.76 3.18 0.03
N VAL A 61 5.15 1.92 -0.18
CA VAL A 61 4.70 0.78 0.62
C VAL A 61 5.90 -0.10 0.97
N PRO A 62 6.00 -0.66 2.19
CA PRO A 62 7.13 -1.51 2.57
C PRO A 62 7.11 -2.94 2.10
N HIS A 63 6.12 -3.30 1.28
CA HIS A 63 5.95 -4.63 0.72
C HIS A 63 5.77 -4.53 -0.78
N MET A 64 6.19 -5.57 -1.51
CA MET A 64 5.97 -5.70 -2.96
C MET A 64 4.53 -6.09 -3.26
N VAL A 65 3.59 -5.19 -2.98
CA VAL A 65 2.14 -5.47 -2.99
C VAL A 65 1.60 -5.87 -4.36
N ASP A 66 2.18 -5.34 -5.43
CA ASP A 66 1.87 -5.69 -6.82
C ASP A 66 2.24 -7.17 -7.09
N THR A 67 3.44 -7.57 -6.71
CA THR A 67 3.99 -8.90 -6.90
C THR A 67 3.24 -9.92 -6.04
N VAL A 68 2.97 -9.59 -4.78
CA VAL A 68 2.17 -10.43 -3.88
C VAL A 68 0.76 -10.64 -4.43
N LEU A 69 0.10 -9.58 -4.92
CA LEU A 69 -1.24 -9.71 -5.52
C LEU A 69 -1.20 -10.63 -6.74
N GLN A 70 -0.27 -10.41 -7.67
CA GLN A 70 -0.21 -11.16 -8.92
C GLN A 70 0.13 -12.64 -8.69
N GLN A 71 1.08 -12.94 -7.82
CA GLN A 71 1.57 -14.30 -7.63
C GLN A 71 0.80 -15.09 -6.58
N LYS A 72 0.36 -14.45 -5.50
CA LYS A 72 -0.31 -15.13 -4.38
C LYS A 72 -1.80 -14.80 -4.26
N GLY A 73 -2.25 -13.69 -4.84
CA GLY A 73 -3.62 -13.20 -4.63
C GLY A 73 -4.71 -14.22 -4.99
N ARG A 74 -4.54 -15.00 -6.07
CA ARG A 74 -5.52 -16.00 -6.50
C ARG A 74 -5.73 -17.15 -5.51
N HIS A 75 -4.76 -17.42 -4.63
CA HIS A 75 -4.90 -18.46 -3.61
C HIS A 75 -5.73 -18.01 -2.41
N TRP A 76 -5.80 -16.70 -2.18
CA TRP A 76 -6.39 -16.13 -0.96
C TRP A 76 -7.66 -15.30 -1.20
N LEU A 77 -7.81 -14.73 -2.39
CA LEU A 77 -8.90 -13.83 -2.73
C LEU A 77 -9.96 -14.53 -3.59
N SER A 78 -11.23 -14.22 -3.32
CA SER A 78 -12.30 -14.56 -4.26
C SER A 78 -12.10 -13.84 -5.60
N PRO A 79 -12.62 -14.37 -6.73
CA PRO A 79 -12.45 -13.74 -8.04
C PRO A 79 -12.88 -12.27 -8.07
N SER A 80 -14.00 -11.93 -7.42
CA SER A 80 -14.49 -10.54 -7.35
C SER A 80 -13.56 -9.63 -6.55
N ARG A 81 -12.98 -10.11 -5.44
CA ARG A 81 -12.03 -9.32 -4.63
C ARG A 81 -10.70 -9.16 -5.35
N MET A 82 -10.23 -10.21 -6.04
CA MET A 82 -9.04 -10.18 -6.88
C MET A 82 -9.18 -9.11 -7.97
N LEU A 83 -10.28 -9.13 -8.72
CA LEU A 83 -10.53 -8.14 -9.78
C LEU A 83 -10.55 -6.71 -9.22
N LYS A 84 -11.26 -6.49 -8.11
CA LYS A 84 -11.27 -5.18 -7.44
C LYS A 84 -9.85 -4.70 -7.12
N TYR A 85 -9.00 -5.58 -6.60
CA TYR A 85 -7.64 -5.21 -6.19
C TYR A 85 -6.75 -4.93 -7.39
N GLN A 86 -6.88 -5.71 -8.47
CA GLN A 86 -6.15 -5.49 -9.72
C GLN A 86 -6.49 -4.14 -10.34
N VAL A 87 -7.79 -3.80 -10.42
CA VAL A 87 -8.23 -2.50 -10.93
C VAL A 87 -7.61 -1.37 -10.11
N VAL A 88 -7.68 -1.45 -8.78
CA VAL A 88 -7.20 -0.38 -7.90
C VAL A 88 -5.68 -0.21 -7.93
N LEU A 89 -4.93 -1.31 -7.96
CA LEU A 89 -3.46 -1.28 -7.81
C LEU A 89 -2.70 -1.23 -9.13
N LEU A 90 -3.23 -1.80 -10.21
CA LEU A 90 -2.46 -2.08 -11.43
C LEU A 90 -3.02 -1.39 -12.67
N GLU A 91 -4.33 -1.13 -12.74
CA GLU A 91 -4.96 -0.64 -13.98
C GLU A 91 -5.23 0.87 -13.98
N GLN A 92 -5.19 1.54 -12.82
CA GLN A 92 -5.49 2.96 -12.72
C GLN A 92 -4.24 3.83 -12.75
N ASP A 93 -4.24 4.84 -13.62
CA ASP A 93 -3.09 5.72 -13.88
C ASP A 93 -2.82 6.80 -12.82
N ASP A 94 -3.72 6.94 -11.83
CA ASP A 94 -3.64 7.95 -10.77
C ASP A 94 -2.74 7.53 -9.61
N ILE A 95 -2.26 6.28 -9.58
CA ILE A 95 -1.35 5.78 -8.55
C ILE A 95 -0.06 5.25 -9.17
N ASP A 96 1.07 5.73 -8.68
CA ASP A 96 2.39 5.14 -8.92
C ASP A 96 2.86 4.43 -7.64
N LEU A 97 2.97 3.10 -7.68
CA LEU A 97 3.36 2.29 -6.52
C LEU A 97 4.88 2.14 -6.47
N LYS A 98 5.44 2.43 -5.31
CA LYS A 98 6.88 2.31 -5.04
C LYS A 98 7.14 1.58 -3.74
N THR A 99 8.29 0.91 -3.66
CA THR A 99 8.71 0.18 -2.46
C THR A 99 9.67 1.02 -1.62
N THR A 100 9.51 0.99 -0.30
CA THR A 100 10.38 1.66 0.66
C THR A 100 10.55 0.83 1.94
N SER A 101 11.72 0.80 2.56
CA SER A 101 11.88 0.22 3.90
C SER A 101 11.47 1.20 5.01
N ILE A 102 11.14 2.45 4.67
CA ILE A 102 10.78 3.47 5.64
C ILE A 102 9.32 3.29 6.06
N VAL A 103 9.11 2.63 7.20
CA VAL A 103 7.77 2.41 7.76
C VAL A 103 7.27 3.63 8.56
N ASN A 104 8.18 4.40 9.16
CA ASN A 104 7.81 5.55 9.98
C ASN A 104 7.53 6.80 9.10
N PRO A 105 6.29 7.34 9.08
CA PRO A 105 5.97 8.50 8.27
C PRO A 105 6.77 9.76 8.66
N ALA A 106 7.15 9.94 9.92
CA ALA A 106 7.95 11.10 10.32
C ALA A 106 9.36 11.08 9.70
N VAL A 107 9.95 9.88 9.59
CA VAL A 107 11.25 9.68 8.92
C VAL A 107 11.08 9.90 7.42
N PHE A 108 10.01 9.38 6.84
CA PHE A 108 9.67 9.56 5.42
C PHE A 108 9.60 11.03 5.02
N LEU A 109 8.94 11.87 5.83
CA LEU A 109 8.78 13.30 5.54
C LEU A 109 10.09 14.11 5.66
N SER A 110 11.13 13.51 6.25
CA SER A 110 12.40 14.17 6.57
C SER A 110 13.58 13.69 5.70
N THR A 111 13.36 12.73 4.79
CA THR A 111 14.42 12.12 3.98
C THR A 111 14.22 12.38 2.48
N ASP A 112 15.35 12.49 1.76
CA ASP A 112 15.39 12.67 0.31
C ASP A 112 15.50 11.33 -0.44
N GLN A 113 16.00 10.27 0.21
CA GLN A 113 16.01 8.91 -0.32
C GLN A 113 14.84 8.12 0.25
N VAL A 114 13.92 7.75 -0.64
CA VAL A 114 12.65 7.15 -0.26
C VAL A 114 12.51 5.73 -0.79
N GLU A 115 13.04 5.43 -1.98
CA GLU A 115 12.95 4.10 -2.58
C GLU A 115 14.06 3.18 -2.07
N SER A 116 13.69 1.97 -1.70
CA SER A 116 14.63 0.93 -1.27
C SER A 116 13.99 -0.46 -1.40
N PRO A 117 14.79 -1.52 -1.46
CA PRO A 117 14.25 -2.87 -1.51
C PRO A 117 13.45 -3.20 -0.24
N PRO A 118 12.51 -4.17 -0.31
CA PRO A 118 11.80 -4.66 0.86
C PRO A 118 12.79 -5.33 1.83
N GLU A 119 12.50 -5.26 3.13
CA GLU A 119 13.37 -5.86 4.18
C GLU A 119 13.30 -7.39 4.24
N HIS A 120 12.29 -8.00 3.60
CA HIS A 120 12.05 -9.43 3.61
C HIS A 120 11.42 -9.89 2.29
N ASP A 121 11.49 -11.21 2.03
CA ASP A 121 10.79 -11.82 0.92
C ASP A 121 9.28 -11.93 1.23
N CYS A 122 8.51 -11.08 0.56
CA CYS A 122 7.06 -11.04 0.70
C CYS A 122 6.36 -12.33 0.24
N LEU A 123 6.93 -13.05 -0.73
CA LEU A 123 6.33 -14.27 -1.28
C LEU A 123 6.50 -15.44 -0.32
N GLN A 124 7.71 -15.60 0.23
CA GLN A 124 8.00 -16.63 1.24
C GLN A 124 7.15 -16.42 2.50
N THR A 125 7.00 -15.17 2.96
CA THR A 125 6.19 -14.83 4.14
C THR A 125 4.72 -15.23 4.00
N VAL A 126 4.18 -15.24 2.77
CA VAL A 126 2.81 -15.68 2.50
C VAL A 126 2.68 -17.20 2.48
N GLU A 127 3.76 -17.94 2.21
CA GLU A 127 3.77 -19.41 2.19
C GLU A 127 3.94 -20.02 3.58
N GLU A 128 4.79 -19.42 4.44
CA GLU A 128 5.13 -19.95 5.78
C GLU A 128 3.99 -19.91 6.80
N THR A 129 2.83 -19.37 6.43
CA THR A 129 1.67 -19.21 7.32
C THR A 129 0.64 -20.35 7.20
N HIS A 130 1.06 -21.49 6.63
CA HIS A 130 0.27 -22.72 6.51
C HIS A 130 1.00 -23.96 7.01
#